data_AF-A0A2E6E165-F1
#
_entry.id   AF-A0A2E6E165-F1
#
_cell.length_a   1.000
_cell.length_b   1.000
_cell.length_c   1.000
_cell.angle_alpha   90.00
_cell.angle_beta   90.00
_cell.angle_gamma   90.00
#
_symmetry.space_group_name_H-M   'P 1'
#
loop_
_entity.id
_entity.type
_entity.pdbx_description
1 polymer ?
#
loop_
_entity_poly.entity_id
_entity_poly.type
_entity_poly.pdbx_seq_one_letter_code
_entity_poly.pdbx_strand_id
1 'polypeptide(L)'
;MTSFDSEYTDKAAIQELQIRYSVAIDSGDYDILDNIFTPDAVGIYGRPYIGIEEIKRLCLWLGLLNFSSASQWQPLGINPRR
;
A
#
# COMPACT_ATOMS: atom_id res chain seq x y z
N MET A 1 9.12 24.25 -27.19
CA MET A 1 8.84 22.82 -27.01
C MET A 1 9.13 22.50 -25.55
N THR A 2 8.18 22.78 -24.64
CA THR A 2 8.54 22.93 -23.21
C THR A 2 7.44 22.55 -22.21
N SER A 3 6.17 22.40 -22.58
CA SER A 3 5.09 22.06 -21.61
C SER A 3 4.60 20.61 -21.71
N PHE A 4 4.47 20.06 -22.91
CA PHE A 4 3.97 18.70 -23.12
C PHE A 4 4.95 17.62 -22.61
N ASP A 5 6.26 17.80 -22.85
CA ASP A 5 7.28 16.87 -22.39
C ASP A 5 7.40 16.86 -20.85
N SER A 6 7.15 18.01 -20.21
CA SER A 6 7.08 18.12 -18.75
C SER A 6 5.88 17.33 -18.20
N GLU A 7 4.69 17.54 -18.78
CA GLU A 7 3.48 16.84 -18.32
C GLU A 7 3.60 15.31 -18.47
N TYR A 8 4.20 14.83 -19.56
CA TYR A 8 4.45 13.40 -19.73
C TYR A 8 5.44 12.87 -18.67
N THR A 9 6.52 13.61 -18.42
CA THR A 9 7.53 13.24 -17.41
C THR A 9 6.92 13.19 -16.01
N ASP A 10 6.11 14.18 -15.66
CA ASP A 10 5.43 14.25 -14.36
C ASP A 10 4.45 13.07 -14.18
N LYS A 11 3.68 12.75 -15.23
CA LYS A 11 2.77 11.59 -15.21
C LYS A 11 3.52 10.27 -15.07
N ALA A 12 4.64 10.11 -15.76
CA ALA A 12 5.47 8.92 -15.65
C ALA A 12 6.04 8.77 -14.22
N ALA A 13 6.50 9.87 -13.61
CA ALA A 13 6.97 9.87 -12.23
C ALA A 13 5.87 9.48 -11.23
N ILE A 14 4.65 10.00 -11.41
CA ILE A 14 3.49 9.61 -10.57
C ILE A 14 3.18 8.12 -10.71
N GLN A 15 3.19 7.58 -11.92
CA GLN A 15 2.96 6.15 -12.15
C GLN A 15 4.03 5.29 -11.49
N GLU A 16 5.29 5.72 -11.53
CA GLU A 16 6.37 5.04 -10.83
C GLU A 16 6.14 5.00 -9.31
N LEU A 17 5.71 6.11 -8.71
CA LEU A 17 5.37 6.17 -7.29
C LEU A 17 4.22 5.20 -6.94
N GLN A 18 3.21 5.11 -7.80
CA GLN A 18 2.09 4.17 -7.61
C GLN A 18 2.56 2.71 -7.65
N ILE A 19 3.45 2.36 -8.59
CA ILE A 19 4.02 1.01 -8.69
C ILE A 19 4.84 0.69 -7.43
N ARG A 20 5.71 1.60 -7.00
CA ARG A 20 6.53 1.40 -5.79
C ARG A 20 5.68 1.25 -4.54
N TYR A 21 4.58 2.01 -4.45
CA TYR A 21 3.60 1.87 -3.37
C TYR A 21 3.00 0.47 -3.36
N SER A 22 2.52 -0.02 -4.51
CA SER A 22 1.96 -1.38 -4.61
C SER A 22 2.97 -2.44 -4.18
N VAL A 23 4.24 -2.33 -4.63
CA VAL A 23 5.31 -3.25 -4.23
C VAL A 23 5.56 -3.22 -2.72
N ALA A 24 5.58 -2.04 -2.10
CA ALA A 24 5.76 -1.90 -0.65
C ALA A 24 4.64 -2.60 0.13
N ILE A 25 3.39 -2.47 -0.33
CA ILE A 25 2.24 -3.13 0.31
C ILE A 25 2.30 -4.65 0.15
N ASP A 26 2.54 -5.14 -1.07
CA ASP A 26 2.52 -6.57 -1.39
C ASP A 26 3.70 -7.34 -0.77
N SER A 27 4.87 -6.71 -0.71
CA SER A 27 6.08 -7.31 -0.12
C SER A 27 6.10 -7.25 1.41
N GLY A 28 5.33 -6.34 2.01
CA GLY A 28 5.41 -6.02 3.44
C GLY A 28 6.65 -5.20 3.83
N ASP A 29 7.46 -4.76 2.86
CA ASP A 29 8.57 -3.83 3.08
C ASP A 29 8.07 -2.39 3.08
N TYR A 30 7.66 -1.93 4.26
CA TYR A 30 7.08 -0.60 4.42
C TYR A 30 8.10 0.53 4.49
N ASP A 31 9.41 0.23 4.56
CA ASP A 31 10.44 1.28 4.54
C ASP A 31 10.55 1.96 3.17
N ILE A 32 10.12 1.26 2.12
CA ILE A 32 9.97 1.84 0.77
C ILE A 32 9.07 3.08 0.79
N LEU A 33 8.09 3.16 1.71
CA LEU A 33 7.14 4.26 1.79
C LEU A 33 7.80 5.61 2.14
N ASP A 34 8.98 5.61 2.78
CA ASP A 34 9.74 6.84 3.07
C ASP A 34 10.21 7.56 1.81
N ASN A 35 10.37 6.83 0.71
CA ASN A 35 10.83 7.37 -0.56
C ASN A 35 9.66 7.78 -1.47
N ILE A 36 8.41 7.56 -1.03
CA ILE A 36 7.19 7.82 -1.81
C ILE A 36 6.43 9.00 -1.22
N PHE A 37 6.34 9.06 0.10
CA PHE A 37 5.55 10.05 0.83
C PHE A 37 6.43 11.05 1.54
N THR A 38 5.88 12.24 1.78
CA THR A 38 6.50 13.21 2.67
C THR A 38 6.36 12.75 4.13
N PRO A 39 7.26 13.18 5.03
CA PRO A 39 7.22 12.79 6.44
C PRO A 39 5.90 13.16 7.15
N ASP A 40 5.22 14.20 6.67
CA ASP A 40 3.95 14.75 7.15
C ASP A 40 2.72 14.22 6.39
N ALA A 41 2.88 13.17 5.58
CA ALA A 41 1.78 12.58 4.83
C ALA A 41 0.61 12.15 5.73
N VAL A 42 -0.60 12.30 5.22
CA VAL A 42 -1.83 11.95 5.93
C VAL A 42 -2.52 10.77 5.24
N GLY A 43 -2.66 9.67 5.97
CA GLY A 43 -3.41 8.49 5.54
C GLY A 43 -4.85 8.53 6.06
N ILE A 44 -5.83 8.17 5.21
CA ILE A 44 -7.25 8.16 5.61
C ILE A 44 -7.79 6.73 5.50
N TYR A 45 -7.92 6.07 6.66
CA TYR A 45 -8.45 4.70 6.77
C TYR A 45 -9.48 4.63 7.89
N GLY A 46 -10.71 5.09 7.62
CA GLY A 46 -11.79 5.25 8.60
C GLY A 46 -11.58 6.39 9.61
N ARG A 47 -10.32 6.71 9.92
CA ARG A 47 -9.86 7.89 10.66
C ARG A 47 -8.54 8.42 10.03
N PRO A 48 -8.15 9.68 10.27
CA PRO A 48 -6.86 10.19 9.81
C PRO A 48 -5.70 9.62 10.64
N TYR A 49 -4.58 9.36 9.96
CA TYR A 49 -3.28 9.00 10.52
C TYR A 49 -2.26 10.02 10.02
N ILE A 50 -1.51 10.63 10.93
CA ILE A 50 -0.68 11.79 10.64
C ILE A 50 0.79 11.37 10.72
N GLY A 51 1.48 11.53 9.60
CA GLY A 51 2.89 11.22 9.47
C GLY A 51 3.15 9.79 9.00
N ILE A 52 4.22 9.63 8.23
CA ILE A 52 4.54 8.37 7.56
C ILE A 52 4.79 7.21 8.53
N GLU A 53 5.38 7.51 9.69
CA GLU A 53 5.61 6.52 10.75
C GLU A 53 4.31 5.92 11.30
N GLU A 54 3.24 6.72 11.43
CA GLU A 54 1.94 6.22 11.89
C GLU A 54 1.29 5.32 10.83
N ILE A 55 1.42 5.71 9.55
CA ILE A 55 0.93 4.95 8.40
C ILE A 55 1.64 3.60 8.30
N LYS A 56 2.98 3.56 8.40
CA LYS A 56 3.76 2.31 8.40
C LYS A 56 3.32 1.36 9.50
N ARG A 57 3.12 1.87 10.73
CA ARG A 57 2.62 1.06 11.85
C ARG A 57 1.25 0.47 11.59
N LEU A 58 0.35 1.24 10.97
CA LEU A 58 -0.96 0.76 10.57
C LEU A 58 -0.84 -0.36 9.52
N CYS A 59 -0.03 -0.16 8.48
CA CYS A 59 0.20 -1.18 7.45
C CYS A 59 0.76 -2.47 8.05
N LEU A 60 1.73 -2.37 8.96
CA LEU A 60 2.29 -3.52 9.66
C LEU A 60 1.25 -4.24 10.52
N TRP A 61 0.40 -3.50 11.24
CA TRP A 61 -0.69 -4.08 12.01
C TRP A 61 -1.73 -4.79 11.12
N LEU A 62 -2.12 -4.18 9.99
CA LEU A 62 -3.05 -4.77 9.03
C LEU A 62 -2.47 -6.03 8.35
N GLY A 63 -1.17 -6.02 8.03
CA GLY A 63 -0.46 -7.19 7.51
C GLY A 63 -0.48 -8.37 8.50
N LEU A 64 -0.33 -8.09 9.80
CA LEU A 64 -0.42 -9.12 10.84
C LEU A 64 -1.83 -9.69 11.01
N LEU A 65 -2.88 -8.88 10.81
CA LEU A 65 -4.27 -9.38 10.80
C LEU A 65 -4.54 -10.35 9.65
N ASN A 66 -3.92 -10.13 8.48
CA ASN A 66 -3.96 -11.10 7.38
C ASN A 66 -3.31 -12.44 7.80
N PHE A 67 -2.24 -12.41 8.59
CA PHE A 67 -1.59 -13.63 9.10
C PHE A 67 -2.41 -14.36 10.17
N SER A 68 -3.11 -13.64 11.07
CA SER A 68 -3.99 -14.26 12.07
C SER A 68 -5.30 -14.79 11.48
N SER A 69 -5.80 -14.20 10.39
CA SER A 69 -6.96 -14.73 9.66
C SER A 69 -6.57 -15.85 8.67
N ALA A 70 -5.31 -15.94 8.24
CA ALA A 70 -4.77 -17.05 7.42
C ALA A 70 -4.96 -18.43 8.06
N SER A 71 -4.94 -18.54 9.40
CA SER A 71 -5.27 -19.80 10.09
C SER A 71 -6.77 -20.13 10.11
N GLN A 72 -7.63 -19.21 9.67
CA GLN A 72 -9.09 -19.36 9.63
C GLN A 72 -9.64 -19.48 8.20
N TRP A 73 -8.81 -19.30 7.17
CA TRP A 73 -9.15 -19.66 5.79
C TRP A 73 -9.10 -21.18 5.61
N GLN A 74 -10.16 -21.87 6.03
CA GLN A 74 -10.47 -23.14 5.40
C GLN A 74 -10.85 -22.85 3.93
N PRO A 75 -10.21 -23.48 2.94
CA PRO A 75 -10.72 -23.41 1.57
C PRO A 75 -12.15 -23.90 1.64
N LEU A 76 -13.10 -23.09 1.14
CA LEU A 76 -14.49 -23.53 0.97
C LEU A 76 -14.44 -24.82 0.17
N GLY A 77 -14.59 -25.94 0.87
CA GLY A 77 -14.59 -27.26 0.29
C GLY A 77 -15.64 -27.26 -0.80
N ILE A 78 -15.22 -27.63 -2.00
CA ILE A 78 -16.14 -28.11 -3.03
C ILE A 78 -16.95 -29.22 -2.33
N ASN A 79 -18.21 -28.93 -2.02
CA ASN A 79 -19.12 -29.90 -1.45
C ASN A 79 -19.47 -30.91 -2.55
N PRO A 80 -19.02 -32.18 -2.50
CA PRO A 80 -19.30 -33.14 -3.56
C PRO A 80 -20.67 -33.83 -3.37
N ARG A 81 -21.56 -33.26 -2.55
CA ARG A 81 -22.94 -33.74 -2.40
C ARG A 81 -23.94 -32.59 -2.36
N ARG A 82 -24.25 -32.04 -3.53
CA ARG A 82 -25.58 -31.56 -3.88
C ARG A 82 -25.75 -31.45 -5.39
#